data_AF-A0A3E0WCJ4-F1
#
_entry.id   AF-A0A3E0WCJ4-F1
#
_cell.length_a   1.000
_cell.length_b   1.000
_cell.length_c   1.000
_cell.angle_alpha   90.00
_cell.angle_beta   90.00
_cell.angle_gamma   90.00
#
_symmetry.space_group_name_H-M   'P 1'
#
loop_
_entity.id
_entity.type
_entity.pdbx_description
1 polymer ?
#
loop_
_entity_poly.entity_id
_entity_poly.type
_entity_poly.pdbx_seq_one_letter_code
_entity_poly.pdbx_strand_id
1 'polypeptide(L)'
;MLWPPSAPRWVTGGREARGAPDSVAPDFPGETELVRPGVRLGIDVGKARVGVARSDLHGILATPVETVARQTAGSADVDRILTIAREYDTVEFIVGLPLSMSGGSTASTDDALAFALRLATAVDRDVRMIDERLTTVSAQAALHRSGRNTKNSRSVIDQVAAVILLQHALDVERTSGNPPGQLVDPNQGLHRD
;
A
#
# COMPACT_ATOMS: atom_id res chain seq x y z
N MET A 1 34.75 -45.17 -23.08
CA MET A 1 33.51 -45.17 -23.88
C MET A 1 33.49 -43.86 -24.64
N LEU A 2 33.96 -43.92 -25.88
CA LEU A 2 34.19 -42.80 -26.79
C LEU A 2 32.94 -42.64 -27.66
N TRP A 3 32.46 -41.41 -27.82
CA TRP A 3 31.58 -41.05 -28.94
C TRP A 3 32.21 -39.86 -29.66
N PRO A 4 32.55 -40.04 -30.95
CA PRO A 4 32.01 -39.16 -31.98
C PRO A 4 31.62 -39.99 -33.23
N PRO A 5 31.22 -39.41 -34.38
CA PRO A 5 30.68 -38.07 -34.68
C PRO A 5 29.34 -38.18 -35.46
N SER A 6 28.70 -37.04 -35.75
CA SER A 6 28.31 -36.60 -37.11
C SER A 6 27.05 -35.72 -37.08
N ALA A 7 27.25 -34.46 -37.43
CA ALA A 7 26.18 -33.57 -37.87
C ALA A 7 25.75 -33.95 -39.29
N PRO A 8 24.45 -33.92 -39.63
CA PRO A 8 24.04 -33.89 -41.02
C PRO A 8 24.21 -32.49 -41.62
N ARG A 9 24.88 -32.44 -42.79
CA ARG A 9 24.89 -31.31 -43.73
C ARG A 9 23.49 -31.07 -44.27
N TRP A 10 23.02 -29.83 -44.24
CA TRP A 10 21.83 -29.41 -44.97
C TRP A 10 22.13 -29.37 -46.48
N VAL A 11 21.34 -30.10 -47.26
CA VAL A 11 21.26 -29.98 -48.71
C VAL A 11 20.40 -28.76 -49.05
N THR A 12 20.93 -27.87 -49.89
CA THR A 12 20.18 -26.78 -50.52
C THR A 12 19.28 -27.36 -51.61
N GLY A 13 17.96 -27.26 -51.40
CA GLY A 13 16.93 -27.60 -52.37
C GLY A 13 15.77 -26.65 -52.19
N GLY A 14 15.52 -25.83 -53.20
CA GLY A 14 14.69 -24.64 -53.09
C GLY A 14 13.18 -24.87 -53.16
N ARG A 15 12.52 -23.78 -52.76
CA ARG A 15 11.19 -23.26 -53.13
C ARG A 15 9.98 -23.58 -52.25
N GLU A 16 9.46 -22.44 -51.80
CA GLU A 16 8.09 -22.05 -51.46
C GLU A 16 7.52 -22.41 -50.09
N ALA A 17 7.41 -21.33 -49.32
CA ALA A 17 6.75 -21.21 -48.04
C ALA A 17 5.23 -21.44 -48.16
N ARG A 18 4.65 -22.05 -47.12
CA ARG A 18 3.44 -21.56 -46.43
C ARG A 18 3.29 -22.30 -45.09
N GLY A 19 3.58 -21.55 -44.02
CA GLY A 19 3.04 -21.68 -42.65
C GLY A 19 3.01 -23.05 -42.00
N ALA A 20 4.06 -23.38 -41.24
CA ALA A 20 3.88 -24.21 -40.05
C ALA A 20 2.99 -23.42 -39.06
N PRO A 21 2.05 -24.04 -38.31
CA PRO A 21 1.44 -23.34 -37.21
C PRO A 21 2.54 -22.98 -36.22
N ASP A 22 2.70 -21.69 -35.97
CA ASP A 22 3.54 -21.19 -34.89
C ASP A 22 3.19 -21.97 -33.64
N SER A 23 4.19 -22.61 -33.05
CA SER A 23 4.07 -23.22 -31.74
C SER A 23 3.62 -22.13 -30.78
N VAL A 24 2.33 -22.10 -30.48
CA VAL A 24 1.77 -21.26 -29.43
C VAL A 24 2.49 -21.71 -28.16
N ALA A 25 3.42 -20.86 -27.69
CA ALA A 25 3.97 -21.01 -26.36
C ALA A 25 2.77 -21.16 -25.41
N PRO A 26 2.83 -22.05 -24.41
CA PRO A 26 1.73 -22.18 -23.47
C PRO A 26 1.43 -20.79 -22.92
N ASP A 27 0.21 -20.33 -23.17
CA ASP A 27 -0.36 -19.14 -22.57
C ASP A 27 -0.41 -19.47 -21.08
N PHE A 28 0.63 -19.09 -20.34
CA PHE A 28 0.59 -19.14 -18.89
C PHE A 28 -0.41 -18.05 -18.54
N PRO A 29 -1.63 -18.37 -18.06
CA PRO A 29 -2.48 -17.34 -17.51
C PRO A 29 -1.65 -16.70 -16.40
N GLY A 30 -1.24 -15.45 -16.62
CA GLY A 30 -0.46 -14.71 -15.65
C GLY A 30 -1.20 -14.81 -14.33
N GLU A 31 -0.48 -15.25 -13.28
CA GLU A 31 -0.98 -15.24 -11.92
C GLU A 31 -1.33 -13.79 -11.55
N THR A 32 -2.55 -13.41 -11.91
CA THR A 32 -3.45 -12.53 -11.19
C THR A 32 -2.79 -11.23 -10.71
N GLU A 33 -2.90 -10.16 -11.50
CA GLU A 33 -2.86 -8.79 -10.97
C GLU A 33 -4.06 -8.62 -10.02
N LEU A 34 -3.94 -9.13 -8.80
CA LEU A 34 -4.97 -9.10 -7.75
C LEU A 34 -5.07 -7.72 -7.09
N VAL A 35 -4.08 -6.86 -7.31
CA VAL A 35 -4.02 -5.52 -6.75
C VAL A 35 -4.03 -4.52 -7.90
N ARG A 36 -4.89 -3.51 -7.80
CA ARG A 36 -5.01 -2.48 -8.85
C ARG A 36 -3.64 -1.78 -9.03
N PRO A 37 -3.16 -1.53 -10.25
CA PRO A 37 -1.91 -0.79 -10.43
C PRO A 37 -2.03 0.64 -9.88
N GLY A 38 -0.93 1.16 -9.32
CA GLY A 38 -0.81 2.53 -8.81
C GLY A 38 -0.20 2.63 -7.42
N VAL A 39 0.44 3.77 -7.12
CA VAL A 39 1.03 4.01 -5.80
C VAL A 39 -0.06 4.36 -4.80
N ARG A 40 -0.07 3.68 -3.65
CA ARG A 40 -0.89 4.04 -2.49
C ARG A 40 -0.02 4.70 -1.43
N LEU A 41 -0.58 5.66 -0.70
CA LEU A 41 0.06 6.23 0.49
C LEU A 41 -0.60 5.69 1.76
N GLY A 42 0.20 5.14 2.65
CA GLY A 42 -0.19 4.72 3.99
C GLY A 42 0.08 5.83 5.01
N ILE A 43 -0.90 6.09 5.87
CA ILE A 43 -0.88 7.20 6.83
C ILE A 43 -1.22 6.69 8.23
N ASP A 44 -0.23 6.75 9.12
CA ASP A 44 -0.37 6.45 10.54
C ASP A 44 -0.53 7.76 11.34
N VAL A 45 -1.71 7.97 11.92
CA VAL A 45 -2.05 9.25 12.58
C VAL A 45 -1.69 9.20 14.07
N GLY A 46 -0.67 9.96 14.45
CA GLY A 46 -0.30 10.18 15.84
C GLY A 46 -0.57 11.62 16.31
N LYS A 47 -0.64 11.79 17.64
CA LYS A 47 -0.92 13.09 18.28
C LYS A 47 0.06 14.22 17.93
N ALA A 48 1.32 13.89 17.70
CA ALA A 48 2.37 14.86 17.44
C ALA A 48 2.91 14.80 16.01
N ARG A 49 2.73 13.65 15.34
CA ARG A 49 3.37 13.31 14.09
C ARG A 49 2.51 12.32 13.33
N VAL A 50 2.67 12.34 12.01
CA VAL A 50 1.98 11.47 11.07
C VAL A 50 3.03 10.68 10.31
N GLY A 51 3.03 9.36 10.46
CA GLY A 51 3.89 8.48 9.68
C GLY A 51 3.35 8.34 8.26
N VAL A 52 4.21 8.44 7.25
CA VAL A 52 3.84 8.29 5.84
C VAL A 52 4.70 7.20 5.19
N ALA A 53 4.03 6.27 4.52
CA ALA A 53 4.62 5.21 3.71
C ALA A 53 4.01 5.22 2.31
N ARG A 54 4.68 4.61 1.34
CA ARG A 54 4.17 4.42 -0.03
C ARG A 54 4.33 2.98 -0.48
N SER A 55 3.46 2.53 -1.38
CA SER A 55 3.66 1.27 -2.11
C SER A 55 4.57 1.47 -3.32
N ASP A 56 5.03 0.36 -3.90
CA ASP A 56 5.42 0.35 -5.32
C ASP A 56 4.19 0.36 -6.24
N LEU A 57 4.43 0.52 -7.55
CA LEU A 57 3.38 0.62 -8.58
C LEU A 57 2.51 -0.64 -8.70
N HIS A 58 3.04 -1.81 -8.34
CA HIS A 58 2.33 -3.09 -8.42
C HIS A 58 1.63 -3.43 -7.09
N GLY A 59 1.74 -2.57 -6.07
CA GLY A 59 1.13 -2.82 -4.76
C GLY A 59 1.73 -4.03 -4.03
N ILE A 60 3.03 -4.31 -4.23
CA ILE A 60 3.69 -5.46 -3.60
C ILE A 60 4.27 -5.07 -2.25
N LEU A 61 5.11 -4.05 -2.20
CA LEU A 61 5.87 -3.64 -1.02
C LEU A 61 5.55 -2.21 -0.59
N ALA A 62 5.35 -2.03 0.71
CA ALA A 62 5.33 -0.73 1.37
C ALA A 62 6.75 -0.29 1.80
N THR A 63 7.04 0.99 1.64
CA THR A 63 8.33 1.61 2.02
C THR A 63 8.11 2.93 2.75
N PRO A 64 8.97 3.29 3.72
CA PRO A 64 8.80 4.54 4.47
C PRO A 64 9.09 5.75 3.57
N VAL A 65 8.37 6.85 3.80
CA VAL A 65 8.56 8.11 3.08
C VAL A 65 9.00 9.22 4.03
N GLU A 66 8.13 9.60 4.96
CA GLU A 66 8.34 10.79 5.79
C GLU A 66 7.62 10.65 7.13
N THR A 67 8.10 11.37 8.15
CA THR A 67 7.32 11.66 9.35
C THR A 67 6.92 13.13 9.31
N VAL A 68 5.65 13.40 9.05
CA VAL A 68 5.11 14.77 8.97
C VAL A 68 4.75 15.25 10.38
N ALA A 69 5.06 16.50 10.71
CA ALA A 69 4.64 17.10 11.98
C ALA A 69 3.11 17.30 11.98
N ARG A 70 2.43 16.88 13.05
CA ARG A 70 0.97 17.02 13.17
C ARG A 70 0.59 18.49 13.33
N GLN A 71 -0.46 18.93 12.64
CA GLN A 71 -1.02 20.27 12.79
C GLN A 71 -2.55 20.23 12.90
N THR A 72 -3.06 20.23 14.12
CA THR A 72 -4.51 20.15 14.38
C THR A 72 -5.25 21.46 14.13
N ALA A 73 -4.60 22.62 14.29
CA ALA A 73 -5.24 23.93 14.17
C ALA A 73 -5.20 24.53 12.74
N GLY A 74 -4.46 23.91 11.82
CA GLY A 74 -4.31 24.34 10.43
C GLY A 74 -4.21 23.14 9.49
N SER A 75 -3.84 23.37 8.23
CA SER A 75 -3.79 22.33 7.17
C SER A 75 -2.38 21.84 6.82
N ALA A 76 -1.32 22.38 7.45
CA ALA A 76 0.05 22.18 6.99
C ALA A 76 0.49 20.70 6.90
N ASP A 77 -0.05 19.83 7.75
CA ASP A 77 0.18 18.39 7.69
C ASP A 77 -0.47 17.75 6.46
N VAL A 78 -1.73 18.07 6.20
CA VAL A 78 -2.47 17.66 4.99
C VAL A 78 -1.77 18.22 3.75
N ASP A 79 -1.39 19.49 3.73
CA ASP A 79 -0.71 20.12 2.57
C ASP A 79 0.62 19.43 2.23
N ARG A 80 1.38 19.01 3.25
CA ARG A 80 2.61 18.23 3.02
C ARG A 80 2.29 16.86 2.43
N ILE A 81 1.29 16.17 2.95
CA ILE A 81 0.86 14.86 2.43
C ILE A 81 0.37 14.97 0.99
N LEU A 82 -0.39 16.00 0.64
CA LEU A 82 -0.80 16.25 -0.75
C LEU A 82 0.40 16.53 -1.67
N THR A 83 1.45 17.16 -1.14
CA THR A 83 2.71 17.35 -1.89
C THR A 83 3.39 16.01 -2.15
N ILE A 84 3.51 15.16 -1.13
CA ILE A 84 4.04 13.79 -1.27
C ILE A 84 3.20 12.98 -2.28
N ALA A 85 1.87 13.11 -2.22
CA ALA A 85 0.97 12.41 -3.14
C ALA A 85 1.20 12.79 -4.60
N ARG A 86 1.47 14.07 -4.88
CA ARG A 86 1.84 14.55 -6.22
C ARG A 86 3.22 14.06 -6.65
N GLU A 87 4.19 14.03 -5.74
CA GLU A 87 5.56 13.54 -6.01
C GLU A 87 5.58 12.07 -6.46
N TYR A 88 4.67 11.25 -5.92
CA TYR A 88 4.62 9.82 -6.18
C TYR A 88 3.44 9.35 -7.05
N ASP A 89 2.67 10.28 -7.64
CA ASP A 89 1.48 9.99 -8.45
C ASP A 89 0.52 9.01 -7.76
N THR A 90 0.12 9.38 -6.53
CA THR A 90 -0.68 8.51 -5.65
C THR A 90 -2.12 8.38 -6.15
N VAL A 91 -2.61 7.15 -6.20
CA VAL A 91 -3.97 6.83 -6.65
C VAL A 91 -4.97 6.70 -5.49
N GLU A 92 -4.51 6.37 -4.29
CA GLU A 92 -5.36 6.12 -3.11
C GLU A 92 -4.59 6.34 -1.80
N PHE A 93 -5.29 6.80 -0.77
CA PHE A 93 -4.77 6.98 0.59
C PHE A 93 -5.37 5.97 1.55
N ILE A 94 -4.53 5.33 2.34
CA ILE A 94 -4.90 4.38 3.39
C ILE A 94 -4.56 4.96 4.75
N VAL A 95 -5.57 5.28 5.55
CA VAL A 95 -5.42 5.85 6.90
C VAL A 95 -5.71 4.78 7.95
N GLY A 96 -4.86 4.70 8.97
CA GLY A 96 -5.08 3.81 10.11
C GLY A 96 -6.29 4.22 10.94
N LEU A 97 -7.14 3.25 11.29
CA LEU A 97 -8.25 3.41 12.22
C LEU A 97 -7.95 2.63 13.50
N PRO A 98 -7.47 3.30 14.56
CA PRO A 98 -7.22 2.64 15.83
C PRO A 98 -8.56 2.34 16.51
N LEU A 99 -8.95 1.06 16.56
CA LEU A 99 -10.15 0.61 17.26
C LEU A 99 -9.78 -0.13 18.55
N SER A 100 -10.58 0.07 19.60
CA SER A 100 -10.40 -0.70 20.83
C SER A 100 -10.73 -2.18 20.60
N MET A 101 -10.20 -3.06 21.45
CA MET A 101 -10.54 -4.50 21.42
C MET A 101 -12.02 -4.76 21.71
N SER A 102 -12.72 -3.82 22.38
CA SER A 102 -14.18 -3.87 22.55
C SER A 102 -14.96 -3.28 21.36
N GLY A 103 -14.28 -2.79 20.32
CA GLY A 103 -14.87 -2.21 19.12
C GLY A 103 -15.42 -0.79 19.27
N GLY A 104 -15.18 -0.15 20.42
CA GLY A 104 -15.64 1.22 20.70
C GLY A 104 -14.70 2.29 20.14
N SER A 105 -15.27 3.45 19.81
CA SER A 105 -14.48 4.65 19.48
C SER A 105 -13.69 5.12 20.71
N THR A 106 -12.49 5.62 20.45
CA THR A 106 -11.60 6.24 21.43
C THR A 106 -11.21 7.64 20.94
N ALA A 107 -10.62 8.48 21.80
CA ALA A 107 -10.12 9.78 21.37
C ALA A 107 -9.12 9.69 20.19
N SER A 108 -8.36 8.61 20.08
CA SER A 108 -7.49 8.33 18.92
C SER A 108 -8.27 7.94 17.67
N THR A 109 -9.38 7.20 17.83
CA THR A 109 -10.27 6.86 16.73
C THR A 109 -10.89 8.13 16.14
N ASP A 110 -11.42 9.00 17.00
CA ASP A 110 -12.05 10.26 16.58
C ASP A 110 -11.02 11.20 15.92
N ASP A 111 -9.78 11.25 16.43
CA ASP A 111 -8.68 12.05 15.83
C ASP A 111 -8.25 11.54 14.46
N ALA A 112 -8.17 10.21 14.28
CA ALA A 112 -7.89 9.60 12.99
C ALA A 112 -9.01 9.87 11.98
N LEU A 113 -10.28 9.76 12.41
CA LEU A 113 -11.45 10.06 11.58
C LEU A 113 -11.48 11.53 11.12
N ALA A 114 -11.29 12.46 12.05
CA ALA A 114 -11.26 13.88 11.75
C ALA A 114 -10.13 14.22 10.76
N PHE A 115 -8.98 13.56 10.89
CA PHE A 115 -7.89 13.73 9.94
C PHE A 115 -8.22 13.16 8.56
N ALA A 116 -8.75 11.94 8.49
CA ALA A 116 -9.11 11.30 7.23
C ALA A 116 -10.16 12.13 6.47
N LEU A 117 -11.14 12.72 7.17
CA LEU A 117 -12.13 13.62 6.59
C LEU A 117 -11.51 14.90 6.03
N ARG A 118 -10.59 15.52 6.78
CA ARG A 118 -9.84 16.68 6.28
C ARG A 118 -9.05 16.35 5.02
N LEU A 119 -8.40 15.19 4.99
CA LEU A 119 -7.65 14.73 3.83
C LEU A 119 -8.58 14.47 2.64
N ALA A 120 -9.69 13.75 2.84
CA ALA A 120 -10.67 13.43 1.82
C ALA A 120 -11.33 14.68 1.23
N THR A 121 -11.53 15.73 2.05
CA THR A 121 -12.05 17.01 1.58
C THR A 121 -11.04 17.78 0.71
N ALA A 122 -9.75 17.56 0.92
CA ALA A 122 -8.67 18.31 0.27
C ALA A 122 -8.12 17.63 -1.00
N VAL A 123 -8.55 16.39 -1.30
CA VAL A 123 -8.02 15.60 -2.41
C VAL A 123 -9.13 15.00 -3.27
N ASP A 124 -8.87 14.91 -4.58
CA ASP A 124 -9.77 14.27 -5.55
C ASP A 124 -9.41 12.79 -5.77
N ARG A 125 -9.12 12.08 -4.68
CA ARG A 125 -8.69 10.67 -4.68
C ARG A 125 -9.31 9.96 -3.49
N ASP A 126 -9.51 8.65 -3.63
CA ASP A 126 -10.06 7.81 -2.57
C ASP A 126 -9.20 7.90 -1.30
N VAL A 127 -9.86 8.17 -0.17
CA VAL A 127 -9.29 8.03 1.16
C VAL A 127 -10.05 6.91 1.86
N ARG A 128 -9.33 5.85 2.25
CA ARG A 128 -9.90 4.69 2.93
C ARG A 128 -9.31 4.53 4.32
N MET A 129 -10.14 4.08 5.25
CA MET A 129 -9.70 3.78 6.62
C MET A 129 -9.69 2.28 6.87
N ILE A 130 -8.59 1.76 7.40
CA ILE A 130 -8.41 0.34 7.70
C ILE A 130 -8.31 0.09 9.20
N ASP A 131 -9.02 -0.94 9.68
CA ASP A 131 -8.99 -1.34 11.09
C ASP A 131 -7.60 -1.90 11.45
N GLU A 132 -6.88 -1.18 12.31
CA GLU A 132 -5.53 -1.55 12.73
C GLU A 132 -5.46 -2.83 13.58
N ARG A 133 -6.59 -3.30 14.13
CA ARG A 133 -6.63 -4.57 14.88
C ARG A 133 -6.35 -5.78 14.02
N LEU A 134 -6.50 -5.66 12.71
CA LEU A 134 -6.21 -6.72 11.75
C LEU A 134 -4.71 -6.86 11.46
N THR A 135 -3.87 -5.96 11.99
CA THR A 135 -2.41 -6.11 11.95
C THR A 135 -1.94 -7.19 12.93
N THR A 136 -0.81 -7.85 12.64
CA THR A 136 -0.30 -8.90 13.53
C THR A 136 0.12 -8.31 14.88
N VAL A 137 -0.38 -8.93 15.97
CA VAL A 137 -0.05 -8.53 17.35
C VAL A 137 1.46 -8.48 17.59
N SER A 138 2.23 -9.36 16.93
CA SER A 138 3.69 -9.37 16.99
C SER A 138 4.33 -8.13 16.38
N ALA A 139 3.83 -7.66 15.22
CA ALA A 139 4.30 -6.44 14.56
C ALA A 139 4.00 -5.19 15.40
N GLN A 140 2.77 -5.07 15.91
CA GLN A 140 2.39 -3.97 16.81
C GLN A 140 3.21 -3.97 18.11
N ALA A 141 3.42 -5.14 18.70
CA ALA A 141 4.20 -5.26 19.93
C ALA A 141 5.69 -4.94 19.72
N ALA A 142 6.27 -5.27 18.56
CA ALA A 142 7.65 -4.92 18.21
C ALA A 142 7.84 -3.40 18.09
N LEU A 143 6.95 -2.73 17.36
CA LEU A 143 6.89 -1.26 17.29
C LEU A 143 6.80 -0.62 18.67
N HIS A 144 5.83 -1.06 19.47
CA HIS A 144 5.54 -0.46 20.76
C HIS A 144 6.68 -0.68 21.78
N ARG A 145 7.37 -1.83 21.73
CA ARG A 145 8.57 -2.07 22.56
C ARG A 145 9.73 -1.16 22.14
N SER A 146 9.94 -0.94 20.84
CA SER A 146 11.04 -0.11 20.32
C SER A 146 10.89 1.39 20.66
N GLY A 147 9.66 1.89 20.80
CA GLY A 147 9.38 3.30 21.09
C GLY A 147 9.48 3.76 22.52
N ARG A 148 9.70 2.85 23.46
CA ARG A 148 9.78 3.19 24.88
C ARG A 148 11.12 3.82 25.29
N ASN A 149 12.17 3.77 24.46
CA ASN A 149 13.53 4.03 24.95
C ASN A 149 14.30 5.24 24.39
N THR A 150 13.82 6.03 23.41
CA THR A 150 14.57 7.24 22.98
C THR A 150 13.71 8.27 22.24
N LYS A 151 13.90 9.57 22.50
CA LYS A 151 13.26 10.68 21.74
C LYS A 151 13.65 10.67 20.26
N ASN A 152 14.86 10.20 19.94
CA ASN A 152 15.42 10.14 18.59
C ASN A 152 14.92 8.96 17.75
N SER A 153 14.39 7.89 18.36
CA SER A 153 13.88 6.73 17.62
C SER A 153 12.44 6.93 17.13
N ARG A 154 11.75 7.93 17.67
CA ARG A 154 10.32 8.10 17.44
C ARG A 154 9.97 8.37 15.98
N SER A 155 10.77 9.09 15.20
CA SER A 155 10.47 9.36 13.78
C SER A 155 10.54 8.07 12.96
N VAL A 156 11.58 7.27 13.21
CA VAL A 156 11.74 5.94 12.63
C VAL A 156 10.55 5.06 12.97
N ILE A 157 10.08 5.08 14.22
CA ILE A 157 8.95 4.24 14.65
C ILE A 157 7.65 4.62 13.95
N ASP A 158 7.34 5.91 13.84
CA ASP A 158 6.13 6.36 13.14
C ASP A 158 6.15 5.93 11.66
N GLN A 159 7.32 5.99 11.01
CA GLN A 159 7.48 5.50 9.64
C GLN A 159 7.27 3.99 9.54
N VAL A 160 7.80 3.21 10.49
CA VAL A 160 7.61 1.76 10.50
C VAL A 160 6.15 1.40 10.76
N ALA A 161 5.43 2.17 11.59
CA ALA A 161 3.99 2.00 11.80
C ALA A 161 3.21 2.21 10.49
N ALA A 162 3.47 3.29 9.77
CA ALA A 162 2.86 3.55 8.46
C ALA A 162 3.17 2.47 7.42
N VAL A 163 4.38 1.91 7.42
CA VAL A 163 4.75 0.78 6.55
C VAL A 163 3.96 -0.48 6.88
N ILE A 164 3.86 -0.83 8.17
CA ILE A 164 3.11 -2.02 8.61
C ILE A 164 1.62 -1.89 8.26
N LEU A 165 1.04 -0.71 8.49
CA LEU A 165 -0.32 -0.37 8.12
C LEU A 165 -0.55 -0.58 6.61
N LEU A 166 0.30 0.03 5.78
CA LEU A 166 0.13 -0.03 4.34
C LEU A 166 0.34 -1.44 3.80
N GLN A 167 1.37 -2.15 4.28
CA GLN A 167 1.62 -3.53 3.86
C GLN A 167 0.42 -4.42 4.17
N HIS A 168 -0.16 -4.26 5.36
CA HIS A 168 -1.37 -4.99 5.73
C HIS A 168 -2.53 -4.70 4.77
N ALA A 169 -2.74 -3.44 4.39
CA ALA A 169 -3.78 -3.06 3.43
C ALA A 169 -3.56 -3.67 2.04
N LEU A 170 -2.31 -3.67 1.55
CA LEU A 170 -1.94 -4.31 0.28
C LEU A 170 -2.18 -5.82 0.31
N ASP A 171 -1.86 -6.48 1.43
CA ASP A 171 -2.07 -7.92 1.59
C ASP A 171 -3.57 -8.27 1.63
N VAL A 172 -4.39 -7.43 2.27
CA VAL A 172 -5.86 -7.54 2.25
C VAL A 172 -6.41 -7.36 0.84
N GLU A 173 -5.96 -6.34 0.10
CA GLU A 173 -6.39 -6.11 -1.29
C GLU A 173 -6.02 -7.31 -2.17
N ARG A 174 -4.79 -7.82 -2.05
CA ARG A 174 -4.30 -8.98 -2.81
C ARG A 174 -5.11 -10.24 -2.54
N THR A 175 -5.48 -10.47 -1.28
CA THR A 175 -6.20 -11.69 -0.88
C THR A 175 -7.69 -11.60 -1.24
N SER A 176 -8.29 -10.42 -1.12
CA SER A 176 -9.72 -10.22 -1.31
C SER A 176 -10.10 -9.81 -2.75
N GLY A 177 -9.15 -9.31 -3.54
CA GLY A 177 -9.39 -8.69 -4.84
C GLY A 177 -10.14 -7.36 -4.78
N ASN A 178 -10.36 -6.80 -3.58
CA ASN A 178 -11.16 -5.59 -3.37
C ASN A 178 -10.35 -4.51 -2.64
N PRO A 179 -10.65 -3.20 -2.86
CA PRO A 179 -10.02 -2.12 -2.13
C PRO A 179 -10.13 -2.30 -0.61
N PRO A 180 -9.06 -2.07 0.17
CA PRO A 180 -9.06 -2.37 1.59
C PRO A 180 -9.76 -1.27 2.40
N GLY A 181 -10.40 -1.65 3.50
CA GLY A 181 -11.00 -0.69 4.44
C GLY A 181 -12.26 0.00 3.93
N GLN A 182 -12.71 1.00 4.67
CA GLN A 182 -13.95 1.76 4.40
C GLN A 182 -13.64 3.08 3.72
N LEU A 183 -14.40 3.44 2.69
CA LEU A 183 -14.26 4.73 2.01
C LEU A 183 -14.74 5.87 2.92
N VAL A 184 -13.98 6.96 2.94
CA VAL A 184 -14.35 8.19 3.62
C VAL A 184 -15.11 9.09 2.65
N ASP A 185 -16.39 9.31 2.90
CA ASP A 185 -17.20 10.30 2.17
C ASP A 185 -16.99 11.69 2.78
N PRO A 186 -16.45 12.67 2.04
CA PRO A 186 -16.27 14.04 2.52
C PRO A 186 -17.57 14.72 2.96
N ASN A 187 -18.72 14.28 2.44
CA ASN A 187 -20.04 14.88 2.70
C ASN A 187 -20.84 14.14 3.78
N GLN A 188 -20.51 12.88 4.09
CA GLN A 188 -21.31 12.02 4.97
C GLN A 188 -20.52 11.34 6.10
N GLY A 189 -19.19 11.34 6.07
CA GLY A 189 -18.36 10.58 7.02
C GLY A 189 -17.92 9.22 6.48
N LEU A 190 -17.59 8.27 7.34
CA LEU A 190 -17.26 6.90 6.90
C LEU A 190 -18.48 6.24 6.24
N HIS A 191 -18.31 5.78 5.00
CA HIS A 191 -19.31 4.97 4.33
C HIS A 191 -19.18 3.51 4.79
N ARG A 192 -20.27 2.96 5.33
CA ARG A 192 -20.37 1.53 5.63
C ARG A 192 -20.92 0.84 4.39
N ASP A 193 -20.04 0.16 3.66
CA ASP A 193 -20.46 -0.82 2.66
C ASP A 193 -21.06 -2.07 3.32
#